data_AF-A0AAD6XNX2-F1
#
_entry.id   AF-A0AAD6XNX2-F1
#
_cell.length_a   1.000
_cell.length_b   1.000
_cell.length_c   1.000
_cell.angle_alpha   90.00
_cell.angle_beta   90.00
_cell.angle_gamma   90.00
#
_symmetry.space_group_name_H-M   'P 1'
#
loop_
_entity.id
_entity.type
_entity.pdbx_description
1 polymer ?
#
loop_
_entity_poly.entity_id
_entity_poly.type
_entity_poly.pdbx_seq_one_letter_code
_entity_poly.pdbx_strand_id
1 'polypeptide(L)'
;MARLLSIVLSAVLASLVAAESLSRCGSSSYYPSQYTCFNDNFLCPIVNGDRTIRCGDACYSTSLYSCSGTTLEPINTSGPETLEDCGPSRFYPSQYVCLDGNFLCPIIGGAATLRCGAACYAPSEYMCAPVLIHPPAALNYLQLHRRASRARTRAAVRAELRLE
;
A
#
# COMPACT_ATOMS: atom_id res chain seq x y z
N MET A 1 -50.71 7.34 33.59
CA MET A 1 -50.12 6.09 33.05
C MET A 1 -49.28 6.44 31.82
N ALA A 2 -48.14 7.07 32.05
CA ALA A 2 -47.17 7.44 31.04
C ALA A 2 -45.79 7.20 31.67
N ARG A 3 -44.75 7.01 30.85
CA ARG A 3 -43.35 6.75 31.22
C ARG A 3 -42.90 5.28 31.23
N LEU A 4 -43.13 4.53 30.15
CA LEU A 4 -42.36 3.30 29.89
C LEU A 4 -42.04 3.09 28.39
N LEU A 5 -41.90 4.15 27.59
CA LEU A 5 -41.74 4.03 26.12
C LEU A 5 -40.61 4.89 25.52
N SER A 6 -39.49 5.10 26.22
CA SER A 6 -38.42 5.99 25.71
C SER A 6 -36.97 5.50 25.84
N ILE A 7 -36.70 4.24 26.13
CA ILE A 7 -35.31 3.80 26.40
C ILE A 7 -34.69 2.93 25.28
N VAL A 8 -35.44 2.56 24.22
CA VAL A 8 -34.93 1.57 23.24
C VAL A 8 -34.19 2.20 22.03
N LEU A 9 -34.05 3.52 21.94
CA LEU A 9 -33.64 4.19 20.69
C LEU A 9 -32.32 4.98 20.76
N SER A 10 -31.25 4.48 21.41
CA SER A 10 -29.99 5.25 21.47
C SER A 10 -28.69 4.46 21.41
N ALA A 11 -28.69 3.15 21.12
CA ALA A 11 -27.50 2.33 21.34
C ALA A 11 -27.02 1.52 20.14
N VAL A 12 -26.98 2.05 18.90
CA VAL A 12 -26.17 1.40 17.84
C VAL A 12 -25.66 2.42 16.81
N LEU A 13 -24.71 3.26 17.21
CA LEU A 13 -23.75 3.88 16.27
C LEU A 13 -22.34 3.63 16.82
N ALA A 14 -21.98 2.35 16.97
CA ALA A 14 -20.58 1.98 17.12
C ALA A 14 -19.92 2.16 15.75
N SER A 15 -19.27 3.32 15.58
CA SER A 15 -18.41 3.65 14.45
C SER A 15 -17.39 2.53 14.26
N LEU A 16 -17.44 1.86 13.09
CA LEU A 16 -16.35 1.02 12.64
C LEU A 16 -15.16 1.93 12.30
N VAL A 17 -14.34 2.25 13.29
CA VAL A 17 -12.99 2.75 13.04
C VAL A 17 -12.22 1.53 12.55
N ALA A 18 -12.00 1.45 11.23
CA ALA A 18 -11.06 0.50 10.67
C ALA A 18 -9.69 0.85 11.26
N ALA A 19 -9.24 0.07 12.24
CA ALA A 19 -7.90 0.20 12.79
C ALA A 19 -6.92 -0.20 11.67
N GLU A 20 -6.33 0.78 11.00
CA GLU A 20 -5.21 0.52 10.11
C GLU A 20 -4.03 -0.04 10.92
N SER A 21 -3.42 -1.10 10.40
CA SER A 21 -2.25 -1.70 11.01
C SER A 21 -1.05 -0.76 10.88
N LEU A 22 -0.44 -0.39 12.00
CA LEU A 22 0.86 0.29 11.99
C LEU A 22 1.94 -0.67 11.46
N SER A 23 2.71 -0.16 10.50
CA SER A 23 3.91 -0.82 9.97
C SER A 23 5.16 -0.20 10.57
N ARG A 24 6.29 -0.92 10.54
CA ARG A 24 7.59 -0.38 10.96
C ARG A 24 8.43 0.01 9.75
N CYS A 25 9.12 1.14 9.86
CA CYS A 25 10.18 1.58 8.97
C CYS A 25 11.36 1.99 9.86
N GLY A 26 12.35 1.11 9.97
CA GLY A 26 13.47 1.28 10.87
C GLY A 26 13.01 1.28 12.33
N SER A 27 13.28 2.38 13.02
CA SER A 27 12.84 2.59 14.40
C SER A 27 11.46 3.23 14.54
N SER A 28 10.87 3.69 13.43
CA SER A 28 9.61 4.44 13.42
C SER A 28 8.42 3.55 13.05
N SER A 29 7.30 3.76 13.71
CA SER A 29 6.00 3.19 13.30
C SER A 29 5.26 4.19 12.42
N TYR A 30 4.64 3.73 11.34
CA TYR A 30 3.92 4.58 10.38
C TYR A 30 2.63 3.93 9.88
N TYR A 31 1.73 4.77 9.36
CA TYR A 31 0.53 4.32 8.65
C TYR A 31 0.83 4.21 7.15
N PRO A 32 0.68 3.02 6.52
CA PRO A 32 0.91 2.83 5.09
C PRO A 32 0.02 3.66 4.16
N SER A 33 -1.06 4.21 4.70
CA SER A 33 -1.98 5.17 4.06
C SER A 33 -1.46 6.60 4.04
N GLN A 34 -0.45 6.93 4.85
CA GLN A 34 0.11 8.28 4.98
C GLN A 34 1.59 8.34 4.58
N TYR A 35 2.31 7.23 4.65
CA TYR A 35 3.73 7.15 4.28
C TYR A 35 4.06 5.88 3.52
N THR A 36 5.14 5.96 2.75
CA THR A 36 5.80 4.85 2.08
C THR A 36 7.19 4.68 2.69
N CYS A 37 7.54 3.46 3.11
CA CYS A 37 8.87 3.16 3.62
C CYS A 37 9.81 2.72 2.49
N PHE A 38 11.01 3.31 2.46
CA PHE A 38 12.08 3.01 1.54
C PHE A 38 13.33 2.54 2.33
N ASN A 39 14.00 1.51 1.82
CA ASN A 39 15.25 0.97 2.37
C ASN A 39 15.20 0.72 3.89
N ASP A 40 14.05 0.27 4.37
CA ASP A 40 13.77 -0.06 5.78
C ASP A 40 14.08 1.06 6.79
N ASN A 41 14.27 2.32 6.38
CA ASN A 41 14.61 3.41 7.32
C ASN A 41 14.25 4.82 6.82
N PHE A 42 13.65 4.98 5.65
CA PHE A 42 13.32 6.29 5.09
C PHE A 42 11.83 6.39 4.78
N LEU A 43 11.14 7.37 5.35
CA LEU A 43 9.70 7.56 5.17
C LEU A 43 9.42 8.71 4.23
N CYS A 44 8.70 8.42 3.14
CA CYS A 44 8.17 9.43 2.25
C CYS A 44 6.67 9.61 2.43
N PRO A 45 6.19 10.86 2.59
CA PRO A 45 4.77 11.14 2.78
C PRO A 45 3.97 10.89 1.51
N ILE A 46 2.69 10.59 1.69
CA ILE A 46 1.71 10.55 0.63
C ILE A 46 1.00 11.90 0.64
N VAL A 47 1.13 12.66 -0.45
CA VAL A 47 0.66 14.04 -0.56
C VAL A 47 -0.48 14.07 -1.57
N ASN A 48 -1.66 14.54 -1.17
CA ASN A 48 -2.87 14.57 -2.02
C ASN A 48 -3.27 13.20 -2.62
N GLY A 49 -2.90 12.11 -1.96
CA GLY A 49 -3.11 10.75 -2.46
C GLY A 49 -1.99 10.23 -3.37
N ASP A 50 -1.06 11.09 -3.78
CA ASP A 50 0.12 10.73 -4.57
C ASP A 50 1.27 10.32 -3.65
N ARG A 51 1.80 9.11 -3.88
CA ARG A 51 2.95 8.61 -3.14
C ARG A 51 4.20 9.30 -3.63
N THR A 52 4.87 10.04 -2.75
CA THR A 52 6.19 10.58 -3.07
C THR A 52 7.25 9.47 -3.00
N ILE A 53 8.27 9.61 -3.84
CA ILE A 53 9.34 8.63 -4.01
C ILE A 53 10.65 9.22 -3.50
N ARG A 54 11.53 8.36 -2.98
CA ARG A 54 12.84 8.78 -2.49
C ARG A 54 13.81 9.03 -3.64
N CYS A 55 14.48 10.18 -3.63
CA CYS A 55 15.67 10.48 -4.42
C CYS A 55 16.74 11.06 -3.49
N GLY A 56 17.86 10.35 -3.31
CA GLY A 56 18.85 10.72 -2.30
C GLY A 56 18.21 10.84 -0.91
N ASP A 57 18.23 12.03 -0.32
CA ASP A 57 17.66 12.32 1.00
C ASP A 57 16.34 13.11 0.94
N ALA A 58 15.73 13.23 -0.24
CA ALA A 58 14.47 13.92 -0.45
C ALA A 58 13.37 12.98 -0.93
N CYS A 59 12.12 13.39 -0.70
CA CYS A 59 10.94 12.78 -1.30
C CYS A 59 10.39 13.72 -2.37
N TYR A 60 10.05 13.19 -3.55
CA TYR A 60 9.57 13.98 -4.67
C TYR A 60 8.33 13.37 -5.32
N SER A 61 7.58 14.20 -6.04
CA SER A 61 6.47 13.76 -6.89
C SER A 61 7.00 13.49 -8.30
N THR A 62 6.73 12.30 -8.82
CA THR A 62 7.10 11.88 -10.18
C THR A 62 6.39 12.66 -11.28
N SER A 63 5.37 13.44 -10.94
CA SER A 63 4.67 14.30 -11.91
C SER A 63 5.40 15.61 -12.17
N LEU A 64 6.30 16.02 -11.28
CA LEU A 64 6.99 17.32 -11.32
C LEU A 64 8.50 17.17 -11.42
N TYR A 65 9.05 16.10 -10.82
CA TYR A 65 10.48 15.86 -10.77
C TYR A 65 10.77 14.41 -11.11
N SER A 66 11.99 14.19 -11.54
CA SER A 66 12.61 12.91 -11.80
C SER A 66 13.89 12.80 -10.96
N CYS A 67 14.42 11.58 -10.85
CA CYS A 67 15.61 11.31 -10.05
C CYS A 67 16.70 10.76 -10.97
N SER A 68 17.73 11.59 -11.19
CA SER A 68 18.95 11.22 -11.91
C SER A 68 20.02 10.86 -10.88
N GLY A 69 20.14 9.55 -10.60
CA GLY A 69 20.99 9.01 -9.54
C GLY A 69 20.54 9.40 -8.12
N THR A 70 21.02 10.53 -7.62
CA THR A 70 20.63 11.11 -6.31
C THR A 70 20.16 12.56 -6.41
N THR A 71 20.13 13.12 -7.62
CA THR A 71 19.78 14.51 -7.88
C THR A 71 18.35 14.58 -8.41
N LEU A 72 17.56 15.49 -7.86
CA LEU A 72 16.24 15.81 -8.37
C LEU A 72 16.35 16.73 -9.57
N GLU A 73 15.77 16.32 -10.68
CA GLU A 73 15.66 17.11 -11.90
C GLU A 73 14.20 17.45 -12.17
N PRO A 74 13.85 18.68 -12.56
CA PRO A 74 12.48 19.02 -12.92
C PRO A 74 12.13 18.40 -14.27
N ILE A 75 10.96 17.76 -14.36
CA ILE A 75 10.49 17.20 -15.62
C ILE A 75 9.92 18.34 -16.47
N ASN A 76 10.40 18.45 -17.71
CA ASN A 76 9.87 19.40 -18.68
C ASN A 76 8.53 18.89 -19.24
N THR A 77 7.42 19.23 -18.59
CA THR A 77 6.07 18.83 -19.04
C THR A 77 5.62 19.50 -20.35
N SER A 78 6.35 20.50 -20.82
CA SER A 78 6.01 21.28 -22.02
C SER A 78 7.10 21.25 -23.09
N GLY A 79 8.20 20.53 -22.85
CA GLY A 79 9.36 20.46 -23.74
C GLY A 79 9.56 19.06 -24.32
N PRO A 80 10.55 18.90 -25.23
CA PRO A 80 10.99 17.58 -25.64
C PRO A 80 11.54 16.84 -24.43
N GLU A 81 11.08 15.61 -24.24
CA GLU A 81 11.52 14.77 -23.13
C GLU A 81 13.00 14.38 -23.31
N THR A 82 13.78 14.51 -22.25
CA THR A 82 15.20 14.16 -22.24
C THR A 82 15.39 12.79 -21.61
N LEU A 83 16.30 12.00 -22.17
CA LEU A 83 16.73 10.76 -21.53
C LEU A 83 17.55 11.08 -20.28
N GLU A 84 17.14 10.51 -19.16
CA GLU A 84 17.83 10.61 -17.88
C GLU A 84 18.54 9.31 -17.53
N ASP A 85 19.50 9.40 -16.61
CA ASP A 85 20.32 8.28 -16.20
C ASP A 85 19.76 7.62 -14.93
N CYS A 86 19.67 6.29 -14.96
CA CYS A 86 19.35 5.44 -13.82
C CYS A 86 20.40 4.34 -13.71
N GLY A 87 21.48 4.65 -12.99
CA GLY A 87 22.65 3.79 -12.90
C GLY A 87 23.25 3.55 -14.29
N PRO A 88 23.34 2.30 -14.78
CA PRO A 88 23.89 2.02 -16.12
C PRO A 88 22.88 2.19 -17.27
N SER A 89 21.60 2.48 -16.97
CA SER A 89 20.52 2.56 -17.97
C SER A 89 20.08 4.01 -18.18
N ARG A 90 19.53 4.30 -19.36
CA ARG A 90 18.87 5.58 -19.65
C ARG A 90 17.37 5.38 -19.84
N PHE A 91 16.54 6.31 -19.38
CA PHE A 91 15.09 6.18 -19.42
C PHE A 91 14.39 7.51 -19.71
N TYR A 92 13.12 7.40 -20.09
CA TYR A 92 12.20 8.52 -20.22
C TYR A 92 11.37 8.66 -18.93
N PRO A 93 11.47 9.77 -18.19
CA PRO A 93 10.71 10.01 -16.96
C PRO A 93 9.18 9.88 -17.07
N SER A 94 8.62 10.01 -18.27
CA SER A 94 7.21 9.81 -18.57
C SER A 94 6.78 8.35 -18.58
N GLN A 95 7.72 7.41 -18.73
CA GLN A 95 7.46 5.98 -18.86
C GLN A 95 8.00 5.16 -17.69
N TYR A 96 9.06 5.64 -17.03
CA TYR A 96 9.71 4.92 -15.94
C TYR A 96 10.08 5.86 -14.80
N VAL A 97 10.18 5.29 -13.60
CA VAL A 97 10.78 5.90 -12.43
C VAL A 97 12.08 5.17 -12.10
N CYS A 98 13.13 5.93 -11.80
CA CYS A 98 14.37 5.39 -11.25
C CYS A 98 14.27 5.28 -9.72
N LEU A 99 14.45 4.07 -9.20
CA LEU A 99 14.44 3.75 -7.78
C LEU A 99 15.83 3.31 -7.34
N ASP A 100 16.23 3.75 -6.15
CA ASP A 100 17.53 3.41 -5.53
C ASP A 100 18.75 3.68 -6.44
N GLY A 101 18.61 4.60 -7.41
CA GLY A 101 19.66 5.01 -8.34
C GLY A 101 20.05 3.97 -9.40
N ASN A 102 19.40 2.81 -9.47
CA ASN A 102 19.74 1.77 -10.45
C ASN A 102 18.60 0.81 -10.84
N PHE A 103 17.38 1.02 -10.34
CA PHE A 103 16.26 0.12 -10.58
C PHE A 103 15.12 0.85 -11.28
N LEU A 104 14.83 0.47 -12.53
CA LEU A 104 13.76 1.10 -13.30
C LEU A 104 12.43 0.39 -13.07
N CYS A 105 11.43 1.18 -12.71
CA CYS A 105 10.05 0.73 -12.59
C CYS A 105 9.13 1.45 -13.57
N PRO A 106 8.26 0.76 -14.31
CA PRO A 106 7.37 1.40 -15.27
C PRO A 106 6.28 2.22 -14.56
N ILE A 107 5.84 3.29 -15.20
CA ILE A 107 4.64 4.03 -14.80
C ILE A 107 3.44 3.31 -15.41
N ILE A 108 2.51 2.86 -14.56
CA ILE A 108 1.31 2.11 -15.00
C ILE A 108 0.08 2.92 -14.63
N GLY A 109 -0.76 3.23 -15.63
CA GLY A 109 -1.98 4.02 -15.41
C GLY A 109 -1.71 5.44 -14.91
N GLY A 110 -0.54 6.01 -15.23
CA GLY A 110 -0.11 7.33 -14.76
C GLY A 110 0.45 7.35 -13.33
N ALA A 111 0.48 6.20 -12.64
CA ALA A 111 1.06 6.07 -11.31
C ALA A 111 2.42 5.38 -11.38
N ALA A 112 3.40 5.95 -10.68
CA ALA A 112 4.71 5.33 -10.53
C ALA A 112 4.60 4.03 -9.73
N THR A 113 5.13 2.93 -10.30
CA THR A 113 5.24 1.68 -9.55
C THR A 113 6.43 1.73 -8.60
N LEU A 114 6.31 1.02 -7.49
CA LEU A 114 7.34 0.95 -6.45
C LEU A 114 8.09 -0.39 -6.52
N ARG A 115 9.30 -0.41 -5.98
CA ARG A 115 10.13 -1.61 -5.91
C ARG A 115 9.72 -2.48 -4.72
N CYS A 116 9.59 -3.78 -4.96
CA CYS A 116 9.47 -4.82 -3.94
C CYS A 116 10.43 -5.96 -4.30
N GLY A 117 11.58 -5.99 -3.63
CA GLY A 117 12.66 -6.93 -3.98
C GLY A 117 13.18 -6.72 -5.40
N ALA A 118 12.95 -7.69 -6.28
CA ALA A 118 13.36 -7.64 -7.70
C ALA A 118 12.22 -7.25 -8.65
N ALA A 119 11.02 -6.96 -8.14
CA ALA A 119 9.84 -6.64 -8.95
C ALA A 119 9.33 -5.22 -8.69
N CYS A 120 8.59 -4.70 -9.66
CA CYS A 120 7.78 -3.49 -9.50
C CYS A 120 6.34 -3.86 -9.15
N TYR A 121 5.69 -3.07 -8.31
CA TYR A 121 4.28 -3.24 -7.97
C TYR A 121 3.54 -1.89 -7.97
N ALA A 122 2.26 -1.92 -8.35
CA ALA A 122 1.39 -0.75 -8.24
C ALA A 122 0.90 -0.62 -6.79
N PRO A 123 1.28 0.43 -6.04
CA PRO A 123 0.96 0.56 -4.62
C PRO A 123 -0.51 0.94 -4.34
N SER A 124 -1.28 1.23 -5.39
CA SER A 124 -2.75 1.36 -5.38
C SER A 124 -3.45 0.00 -5.36
N GLU A 125 -2.81 -1.03 -5.93
CA GLU A 125 -3.37 -2.36 -6.14
C GLU A 125 -2.67 -3.43 -5.33
N TYR A 126 -1.49 -3.15 -4.80
CA TYR A 126 -0.71 -4.10 -4.01
C TYR A 126 0.11 -3.42 -2.93
N MET A 127 0.54 -4.20 -1.94
CA MET A 127 1.42 -3.83 -0.84
C MET A 127 2.60 -4.80 -0.81
N CYS A 128 3.80 -4.24 -0.62
CA CYS A 128 5.02 -5.03 -0.46
C CYS A 128 5.12 -5.55 0.97
N ALA A 129 4.95 -6.85 1.14
CA ALA A 129 5.30 -7.58 2.35
C ALA A 129 6.65 -8.28 2.12
N PRO A 130 7.39 -8.73 3.16
CA PRO A 130 8.66 -9.45 3.00
C PRO A 130 8.46 -10.65 2.06
N VAL A 131 8.85 -10.44 0.79
CA VAL A 131 8.83 -11.37 -0.36
C VAL A 131 7.47 -11.60 -1.06
N LEU A 132 6.36 -10.94 -0.67
CA LEU A 132 5.05 -11.17 -1.30
C LEU A 132 4.29 -9.89 -1.60
N ILE A 133 3.78 -9.79 -2.83
CA ILE A 133 2.91 -8.72 -3.32
C ILE A 133 1.46 -9.09 -2.99
N HIS A 134 0.80 -8.37 -2.07
CA HIS A 134 -0.58 -8.64 -1.68
C HIS A 134 -1.50 -7.51 -2.12
N PRO A 135 -2.70 -7.76 -2.66
CA PRO A 135 -3.64 -6.69 -2.94
C PRO A 135 -4.10 -5.99 -1.65
N PRO A 136 -4.42 -4.67 -1.64
CA PRO A 136 -4.75 -3.89 -0.46
C PRO A 136 -6.06 -4.33 0.20
N ALA A 137 -6.75 -5.31 -0.37
CA ALA A 137 -7.86 -6.02 0.25
C ALA A 137 -7.51 -7.49 0.51
N ALA A 138 -6.57 -7.75 1.42
CA ALA A 138 -6.51 -9.04 2.14
C ALA A 138 -7.69 -9.21 3.14
N LEU A 139 -8.82 -8.55 2.89
CA LEU A 139 -10.08 -8.65 3.63
C LEU A 139 -10.82 -9.98 3.37
N ASN A 140 -10.19 -10.95 2.70
CA ASN A 140 -10.72 -12.30 2.51
C ASN A 140 -10.01 -13.40 3.32
N TYR A 141 -8.92 -13.09 4.04
CA TYR A 141 -8.26 -14.11 4.87
C TYR A 141 -9.14 -14.52 6.08
N LEU A 142 -9.88 -13.57 6.66
CA LEU A 142 -10.88 -13.85 7.71
C LEU A 142 -12.13 -14.59 7.20
N GLN A 143 -12.47 -14.48 5.91
CA GLN A 143 -13.54 -15.29 5.30
C GLN A 143 -13.11 -16.75 5.13
N LEU A 144 -11.84 -17.02 4.81
CA LEU A 144 -11.30 -18.38 4.76
C LEU A 144 -11.25 -19.04 6.14
N HIS A 145 -10.84 -18.32 7.18
CA HIS A 145 -10.87 -18.86 8.56
C HIS A 145 -12.30 -19.08 9.09
N ARG A 146 -13.28 -18.24 8.71
CA ARG A 146 -14.71 -18.47 9.05
C ARG A 146 -15.32 -19.67 8.33
N ARG A 147 -14.85 -20.01 7.12
CA ARG A 147 -15.28 -21.23 6.42
C ARG A 147 -14.65 -22.50 7.03
N ALA A 148 -13.38 -22.42 7.46
CA ALA A 148 -12.70 -23.52 8.16
C ALA A 148 -13.32 -23.82 9.54
N SER A 149 -13.78 -22.79 10.28
CA SER A 149 -14.45 -22.99 11.58
C SER A 149 -15.85 -23.59 11.44
N ARG A 150 -16.65 -23.14 10.46
CA ARG A 150 -17.99 -23.70 10.18
C ARG A 150 -17.96 -25.16 9.68
N ALA A 151 -16.90 -25.56 8.98
CA ALA A 151 -16.71 -26.95 8.56
C ALA A 151 -16.46 -27.88 9.76
N ARG A 152 -15.70 -27.43 10.77
CA ARG A 152 -15.49 -28.18 12.02
C ARG A 152 -16.76 -28.29 12.86
N THR A 153 -17.59 -27.25 12.91
CA THR A 153 -18.87 -27.30 13.65
C THR A 153 -19.87 -28.26 13.02
N ARG A 154 -19.95 -28.32 11.67
CA ARG A 154 -20.82 -29.28 10.98
C ARG A 154 -20.35 -30.74 11.11
N ALA A 155 -19.05 -30.98 11.19
CA ALA A 155 -18.50 -32.32 11.44
C ALA A 155 -18.80 -32.80 12.87
N ALA A 156 -18.75 -31.92 13.87
CA ALA A 156 -19.09 -32.25 15.26
C ALA A 156 -20.58 -32.56 15.45
N VAL A 157 -21.49 -31.77 14.85
CA VAL A 157 -22.95 -32.00 14.95
C VAL A 157 -23.39 -33.28 14.21
N ARG A 158 -22.69 -33.69 13.15
CA ARG A 158 -22.99 -34.93 12.43
C ARG A 158 -22.47 -36.19 13.14
N ALA A 159 -21.55 -36.05 14.09
CA ALA A 159 -21.05 -37.17 14.89
C ALA A 159 -22.01 -37.55 16.03
N GLU A 160 -22.74 -36.59 16.61
CA GLU A 160 -23.71 -36.87 17.68
C GLU A 160 -25.03 -37.48 17.16
N LEU A 161 -25.44 -37.15 15.94
CA LEU A 161 -26.66 -37.70 15.29
C LEU A 161 -26.54 -39.14 14.77
N ARG A 162 -25.49 -39.88 15.16
CA ARG A 162 -25.23 -41.27 14.75
C ARG A 162 -25.15 -42.25 15.93
N LEU A 163 -25.45 -41.78 17.13
CA LEU A 163 -25.44 -42.56 18.38
C LEU A 163 -26.84 -42.72 19.01
N GLU A 164 -27.90 -42.39 18.28
CA GLU A 164 -29.29 -42.75 18.62
C GLU A 164 -29.87 -43.73 17.60
#